data_AF-A0A836IQ55-F1
#
_entry.id   AF-A0A836IQ55-F1
#
_cell.length_a   1.000
_cell.length_b   1.000
_cell.length_c   1.000
_cell.angle_alpha   90.00
_cell.angle_beta   90.00
_cell.angle_gamma   90.00
#
_symmetry.space_group_name_H-M   'P 1'
#
loop_
_entity.id
_entity.type
_entity.pdbx_description
1 polymer ?
#
loop_
_entity_poly.entity_id
_entity_poly.type
_entity_poly.pdbx_seq_one_letter_code
_entity_poly.pdbx_strand_id
1 'polypeptide(L)'
;MTLLKCSAHHLCGNSVTSLVDPLTSSRVAPHNLKPRHVLGTRRFSLYGEAINHSKLLVQCALSWTPSQKRSRRSRVPRKGMKVNALGPIEFECQLSNICRGFPLVLSLCCSTRAGLLIINGASFFPTSSVVLEGPECSHYQFTYHGPHMNQSHLAELVIGRRLTNSPLDDISHSEAVFFSAAHSFDSSSRTWFGHTPVHTIKPELAGRIAELVSAFGVDDELAEYVEWKAHAVEELEREAWMQISSRVLPGLSKR
;
A
#
# COMPACT_ATOMS: atom_id res chain seq x y z
N MET A 1 32.81 -32.18 1.61
CA MET A 1 31.36 -31.98 1.75
C MET A 1 31.00 -30.67 1.06
N THR A 2 30.54 -30.76 -0.18
CA THR A 2 30.30 -29.62 -1.07
C THR A 2 29.13 -29.98 -1.98
N LEU A 3 27.91 -29.64 -1.59
CA LEU A 3 26.76 -29.60 -2.50
C LEU A 3 25.77 -28.57 -1.95
N LEU A 4 25.66 -27.43 -2.64
CA LEU A 4 24.47 -26.58 -2.83
C LEU A 4 24.94 -25.25 -3.43
N LYS A 5 25.38 -25.32 -4.68
CA LYS A 5 25.42 -24.19 -5.61
C LYS A 5 24.77 -24.67 -6.89
N CYS A 6 23.95 -23.80 -7.49
CA CYS A 6 23.34 -23.89 -8.82
C CYS A 6 22.00 -24.63 -8.94
N SER A 7 20.92 -23.88 -8.76
CA SER A 7 19.68 -24.07 -9.55
C SER A 7 18.74 -22.85 -9.62
N ALA A 8 19.25 -21.63 -9.42
CA ALA A 8 18.48 -20.38 -9.64
C ALA A 8 18.81 -19.68 -10.98
N HIS A 9 19.92 -20.01 -11.64
CA HIS A 9 20.37 -19.30 -12.84
C HIS A 9 19.77 -19.81 -14.16
N HIS A 10 18.99 -20.89 -14.16
CA HIS A 10 18.49 -21.51 -15.39
C HIS A 10 17.04 -21.15 -15.78
N LEU A 11 16.36 -20.28 -15.01
CA LEU A 11 15.01 -19.80 -15.34
C LEU A 11 14.97 -18.33 -15.84
N CYS A 12 16.12 -17.63 -15.87
CA CYS A 12 16.22 -16.24 -16.33
C CYS A 12 16.93 -16.06 -17.68
N GLY A 13 17.29 -17.15 -18.36
CA GLY A 13 17.87 -17.12 -19.69
C GLY A 13 16.84 -17.53 -20.73
N ASN A 14 16.48 -16.63 -21.65
CA ASN A 14 15.61 -16.85 -22.81
C ASN A 14 14.11 -16.58 -22.58
N SER A 15 13.77 -15.37 -22.16
CA SER A 15 12.60 -14.62 -22.68
C SER A 15 12.69 -13.15 -22.26
N VAL A 16 13.81 -12.51 -22.59
CA VAL A 16 13.90 -11.05 -22.65
C VAL A 16 13.26 -10.61 -23.96
N THR A 17 11.94 -10.66 -23.99
CA THR A 17 11.14 -9.71 -24.76
C THR A 17 10.32 -8.97 -23.74
N SER A 18 10.65 -7.70 -23.57
CA SER A 18 9.85 -6.68 -22.90
C SER A 18 8.40 -6.79 -23.38
N LEU A 19 7.58 -7.60 -22.69
CA LEU A 19 6.13 -7.56 -22.81
C LEU A 19 5.64 -6.32 -22.06
N VAL A 20 5.87 -5.16 -22.69
CA VAL A 20 4.99 -4.01 -22.53
C VAL A 20 3.77 -4.35 -23.38
N ASP A 21 2.87 -5.16 -22.85
CA ASP A 21 1.53 -5.22 -23.40
C ASP A 21 0.70 -4.11 -22.72
N PRO A 22 0.23 -3.10 -23.48
CA PRO A 22 -0.56 -2.03 -22.93
C PRO A 22 -1.98 -2.57 -22.77
N LEU A 23 -2.29 -3.10 -21.59
CA LEU A 23 -3.69 -3.28 -21.17
C LEU A 23 -4.32 -1.90 -20.95
N THR A 24 -4.74 -1.32 -22.07
CA THR A 24 -5.94 -0.52 -22.35
C THR A 24 -6.80 -0.13 -21.14
N SER A 25 -6.28 0.79 -20.35
CA SER A 25 -7.04 1.91 -19.77
C SER A 25 -6.03 3.03 -19.56
N SER A 26 -5.94 3.95 -20.53
CA SER A 26 -4.93 5.01 -20.55
C SER A 26 -5.35 6.16 -19.63
N ARG A 27 -5.58 5.89 -18.35
CA ARG A 27 -5.70 6.99 -17.39
C ARG A 27 -4.30 7.56 -17.19
N VAL A 28 -4.16 8.85 -17.47
CA VAL A 28 -2.90 9.59 -17.28
C VAL A 28 -2.75 9.89 -15.80
N ALA A 29 -1.54 9.72 -15.27
CA ALA A 29 -1.25 10.06 -13.89
C ALA A 29 -1.39 11.58 -13.68
N PRO A 30 -2.03 12.02 -12.58
CA PRO A 30 -2.22 13.45 -12.30
C PRO A 30 -0.90 14.12 -11.95
N HIS A 31 -0.89 15.45 -11.93
CA HIS A 31 0.21 16.28 -11.42
C HIS A 31 1.58 16.01 -12.07
N ASN A 32 1.58 15.60 -13.35
CA ASN A 32 2.78 15.22 -14.11
C ASN A 32 3.59 14.08 -13.45
N LEU A 33 2.95 13.28 -12.60
CA LEU A 33 3.58 12.14 -11.96
C LEU A 33 3.87 11.04 -12.98
N LYS A 34 5.02 10.38 -12.82
CA LYS A 34 5.42 9.26 -13.67
C LYS A 34 5.20 7.95 -12.91
N PRO A 35 4.34 7.05 -13.41
CA PRO A 35 4.13 5.76 -12.78
C PRO A 35 5.28 4.80 -13.07
N ARG A 36 5.66 4.02 -12.05
CA ARG A 36 6.61 2.91 -12.14
C ARG A 36 6.04 1.70 -11.41
N HIS A 37 5.93 0.58 -12.11
CA HIS A 37 5.56 -0.72 -11.56
C HIS A 37 6.52 -1.76 -12.13
N VAL A 38 6.98 -2.68 -11.27
CA VAL A 38 7.77 -3.84 -11.67
C VAL A 38 6.92 -5.07 -11.42
N LEU A 39 6.64 -5.84 -12.47
CA LEU A 39 5.85 -7.06 -12.37
C LEU A 39 6.48 -8.05 -11.39
N GLY A 40 5.68 -8.68 -10.54
CA GLY A 40 6.10 -9.59 -9.47
C GLY A 40 6.25 -8.93 -8.09
N THR A 41 6.04 -7.62 -7.97
CA THR A 41 6.30 -6.88 -6.71
C THR A 41 5.04 -6.39 -6.00
N ARG A 42 3.86 -6.48 -6.65
CA ARG A 42 2.56 -5.99 -6.12
C ARG A 42 2.64 -4.59 -5.49
N ARG A 43 3.50 -3.75 -6.02
CA ARG A 43 3.71 -2.37 -5.57
C ARG A 43 3.93 -1.49 -6.77
N PHE A 44 3.56 -0.23 -6.65
CA PHE A 44 3.88 0.77 -7.64
C PHE A 44 4.28 2.06 -6.95
N SER A 45 5.01 2.88 -7.70
CA SER A 45 5.44 4.20 -7.25
C SER A 45 5.10 5.24 -8.29
N LEU A 46 4.71 6.42 -7.84
CA LEU A 46 4.55 7.61 -8.68
C LEU A 46 5.61 8.61 -8.25
N TYR A 47 6.32 9.20 -9.22
CA TYR A 47 7.34 10.20 -8.92
C TYR A 47 7.16 11.42 -9.81
N GLY A 48 7.31 12.59 -9.24
CA GLY A 48 7.30 13.82 -10.00
C GLY A 48 7.74 15.02 -9.19
N GLU A 49 7.69 16.15 -9.86
CA GLU A 49 8.07 17.45 -9.33
C GLU A 49 6.80 18.27 -9.13
N ALA A 50 6.63 18.79 -7.93
CA ALA A 50 5.53 19.67 -7.56
C ALA A 50 6.02 21.12 -7.48
N ILE A 51 5.24 22.00 -6.86
CA ILE A 51 5.53 23.44 -6.77
C ILE A 51 6.92 23.67 -6.14
N ASN A 52 7.66 24.68 -6.62
CA ASN A 52 8.97 25.09 -6.12
C ASN A 52 10.08 24.01 -6.19
N HIS A 53 10.05 23.14 -7.20
CA HIS A 53 11.00 22.03 -7.32
C HIS A 53 10.95 21.05 -6.14
N SER A 54 9.82 21.03 -5.42
CA SER A 54 9.55 19.99 -4.43
C SER A 54 9.36 18.67 -5.15
N LYS A 55 9.75 17.56 -4.51
CA LYS A 55 9.60 16.23 -5.09
C LYS A 55 8.52 15.48 -4.34
N LEU A 56 7.59 14.92 -5.09
CA LEU A 56 6.54 14.05 -4.60
C LEU A 56 6.85 12.62 -5.02
N LEU A 57 6.99 11.75 -4.03
CA LEU A 57 7.04 10.29 -4.19
C LEU A 57 5.77 9.70 -3.56
N VAL A 58 5.03 8.93 -4.34
CA VAL A 58 3.87 8.18 -3.88
C VAL A 58 4.20 6.69 -3.95
N GLN A 59 3.96 5.95 -2.88
CA GLN A 59 4.23 4.52 -2.81
C GLN A 59 2.98 3.77 -2.37
N CYS A 60 2.54 2.83 -3.20
CA CYS A 60 1.43 1.95 -2.86
C CYS A 60 1.92 0.51 -2.95
N ALA A 61 1.72 -0.24 -1.87
CA ALA A 61 1.87 -1.70 -1.87
C ALA A 61 0.47 -2.30 -1.79
N LEU A 62 0.23 -3.41 -2.47
CA LEU A 62 -1.06 -4.09 -2.41
C LEU A 62 -0.97 -5.23 -1.41
N SER A 63 -1.83 -5.20 -0.41
CA SER A 63 -2.00 -6.32 0.51
C SER A 63 -2.78 -7.42 -0.18
N TRP A 64 -2.30 -8.66 -0.09
CA TRP A 64 -3.11 -9.80 -0.50
C TRP A 64 -4.26 -9.98 0.50
N THR A 65 -5.46 -9.60 0.10
CA THR A 65 -6.66 -10.04 0.78
C THR A 65 -7.13 -11.33 0.12
N PRO A 66 -6.95 -12.52 0.73
CA PRO A 66 -7.66 -13.69 0.24
C PRO A 66 -9.14 -13.34 0.22
N SER A 67 -9.79 -13.47 -0.94
CA SER A 67 -11.24 -13.29 -1.01
C SER A 67 -11.83 -14.21 0.06
N GLN A 68 -12.58 -13.67 1.02
CA GLN A 68 -13.23 -14.44 2.08
C GLN A 68 -14.33 -15.34 1.48
N LYS A 69 -13.96 -16.32 0.66
CA LYS A 69 -14.76 -17.47 0.28
C LYS A 69 -14.37 -18.62 1.19
N ARG A 70 -14.64 -18.50 2.51
CA ARG A 70 -14.74 -19.65 3.45
C ARG A 70 -15.10 -19.19 4.86
N SER A 71 -16.39 -19.22 5.19
CA SER A 71 -16.88 -19.92 6.39
C SER A 71 -18.41 -19.93 6.35
N ARG A 72 -18.97 -20.85 5.56
CA ARG A 72 -20.41 -21.13 5.52
C ARG A 72 -20.83 -22.05 6.69
N ARG A 73 -20.19 -21.92 7.86
CA ARG A 73 -20.44 -22.79 9.03
C ARG A 73 -20.67 -22.08 10.37
N SER A 74 -20.80 -20.75 10.41
CA SER A 74 -21.33 -20.09 11.60
C SER A 74 -22.75 -19.59 11.34
N ARG A 75 -23.73 -20.31 11.89
CA ARG A 75 -25.15 -19.90 11.95
C ARG A 75 -25.31 -18.80 13.01
N VAL A 76 -24.90 -17.58 12.67
CA VAL A 76 -25.44 -16.39 13.33
C VAL A 76 -25.77 -15.37 12.23
N PRO A 77 -27.05 -15.07 11.98
CA PRO A 77 -27.42 -14.06 11.00
C PRO A 77 -27.14 -12.69 11.61
N ARG A 78 -25.92 -12.17 11.45
CA ARG A 78 -25.69 -10.74 11.65
C ARG A 78 -26.34 -10.01 10.48
N LYS A 79 -27.50 -9.42 10.75
CA LYS A 79 -28.21 -8.47 9.90
C LYS A 79 -27.35 -7.20 9.80
N GLY A 80 -26.32 -7.23 8.96
CA GLY A 80 -25.38 -6.13 8.76
C GLY A 80 -25.23 -5.88 7.27
N MET A 81 -25.31 -4.61 6.87
CA MET A 81 -25.08 -4.15 5.50
C MET A 81 -23.86 -4.83 4.90
N LYS A 82 -23.94 -5.21 3.61
CA LYS A 82 -22.78 -5.61 2.81
C LYS A 82 -21.85 -4.40 2.69
N VAL A 83 -21.04 -4.16 3.72
CA VAL A 83 -19.89 -3.25 3.62
C VAL A 83 -18.97 -3.89 2.58
N ASN A 84 -18.60 -3.14 1.54
CA ASN A 84 -17.71 -3.62 0.49
C ASN A 84 -16.51 -4.33 1.13
N ALA A 85 -16.28 -5.58 0.74
CA ALA A 85 -15.28 -6.46 1.35
C ALA A 85 -13.84 -6.01 1.11
N LEU A 86 -13.63 -4.98 0.29
CA LEU A 86 -12.33 -4.42 -0.02
C LEU A 86 -12.02 -3.27 0.95
N GLY A 87 -10.83 -3.37 1.58
CA GLY A 87 -10.21 -2.33 2.40
C GLY A 87 -10.13 -0.98 1.67
N PRO A 88 -9.91 0.17 2.35
CA PRO A 88 -9.34 1.31 1.64
C PRO A 88 -7.97 0.88 1.11
N ILE A 89 -7.58 1.47 -0.01
CA ILE A 89 -6.22 1.26 -0.52
C ILE A 89 -5.30 2.23 0.21
N GLU A 90 -4.31 1.68 0.90
CA GLU A 90 -3.34 2.46 1.66
C GLU A 90 -2.11 2.76 0.80
N PHE A 91 -1.57 3.97 0.96
CA PHE A 91 -0.39 4.43 0.26
C PHE A 91 0.32 5.50 1.10
N GLU A 92 1.60 5.71 0.81
CA GLU A 92 2.43 6.72 1.45
C GLU A 92 2.78 7.82 0.45
N CYS A 93 2.72 9.08 0.88
CA CYS A 93 3.22 10.21 0.11
C CYS A 93 4.40 10.84 0.84
N GLN A 94 5.53 11.00 0.16
CA GLN A 94 6.72 11.65 0.66
C GLN A 94 6.96 12.94 -0.13
N LEU A 95 6.97 14.06 0.58
CA LEU A 95 7.25 15.39 0.07
C LEU A 95 8.62 15.85 0.58
N SER A 96 9.53 16.06 -0.35
CA SER A 96 10.87 16.58 -0.05
C SER A 96 11.09 17.93 -0.73
N ASN A 97 12.01 18.74 -0.18
CA ASN A 97 12.29 20.09 -0.68
C ASN A 97 11.04 20.99 -0.72
N ILE A 98 10.19 20.90 0.31
CA ILE A 98 8.92 21.64 0.43
C ILE A 98 9.16 23.15 0.41
N CYS A 99 10.20 23.61 1.12
CA CYS A 99 10.67 24.99 1.06
C CYS A 99 12.18 25.06 1.21
N ARG A 100 12.75 26.17 0.72
CA ARG A 100 14.20 26.39 0.73
C ARG A 100 14.73 26.37 2.16
N GLY A 101 15.68 25.47 2.42
CA GLY A 101 16.33 25.34 3.73
C GLY A 101 15.58 24.46 4.73
N PHE A 102 14.46 23.83 4.35
CA PHE A 102 13.81 22.82 5.18
C PHE A 102 14.44 21.45 4.93
N PRO A 103 15.17 20.87 5.90
CA PRO A 103 16.00 19.69 5.67
C PRO A 103 15.21 18.37 5.80
N LEU A 104 13.92 18.43 6.11
CA LEU A 104 13.12 17.25 6.42
C LEU A 104 12.21 16.88 5.25
N VAL A 105 11.92 15.58 5.15
CA VAL A 105 10.90 15.02 4.27
C VAL A 105 9.63 14.83 5.09
N LEU A 106 8.52 15.38 4.60
CA LEU A 106 7.19 15.11 5.13
C LEU A 106 6.69 13.79 4.54
N SER A 107 6.45 12.79 5.38
CA SER A 107 5.76 11.57 4.99
C SER A 107 4.33 11.62 5.49
N LEU A 108 3.39 11.24 4.63
CA LEU A 108 1.96 11.18 4.88
C LEU A 108 1.51 9.73 4.73
N CYS A 109 0.90 9.19 5.77
CA CYS A 109 0.20 7.91 5.70
C CYS A 109 -1.21 8.18 5.17
N CYS A 110 -1.48 7.77 3.94
CA CYS A 110 -2.72 8.05 3.23
C CYS A 110 -3.52 6.76 2.98
N SER A 111 -4.81 6.93 2.77
CA SER A 111 -5.68 5.88 2.27
C SER A 111 -6.74 6.47 1.35
N THR A 112 -7.21 5.70 0.38
CA THR A 112 -8.27 6.10 -0.53
C THR A 112 -9.50 5.21 -0.36
N ARG A 113 -10.68 5.84 -0.43
CA ARG A 113 -11.98 5.16 -0.42
C ARG A 113 -12.91 5.85 -1.39
N ALA A 114 -13.34 5.13 -2.43
CA ALA A 114 -14.25 5.66 -3.44
C ALA A 114 -13.73 6.95 -4.07
N GLY A 115 -12.43 6.99 -4.34
CA GLY A 115 -11.70 8.12 -4.92
C GLY A 115 -11.32 9.23 -3.95
N LEU A 116 -11.75 9.18 -2.69
CA LEU A 116 -11.51 10.25 -1.73
C LEU A 116 -10.27 9.99 -0.88
N LEU A 117 -9.45 11.02 -0.72
CA LEU A 117 -8.24 11.01 0.08
C LEU A 117 -8.57 11.07 1.58
N ILE A 118 -7.91 10.19 2.33
CA ILE A 118 -7.92 10.20 3.79
C ILE A 118 -6.46 10.23 4.26
N ILE A 119 -6.04 11.33 4.88
CA ILE A 119 -4.71 11.45 5.50
C ILE A 119 -4.81 10.95 6.94
N ASN A 120 -4.21 9.81 7.25
CA ASN A 120 -4.30 9.14 8.55
C ASN A 120 -3.21 9.60 9.53
N GLY A 121 -2.03 9.96 9.03
CA GLY A 121 -0.87 10.35 9.84
C GLY A 121 0.10 11.21 9.03
N ALA A 122 0.94 11.96 9.73
CA ALA A 122 2.07 12.64 9.12
C ALA A 122 3.29 12.64 10.04
N SER A 123 4.46 12.47 9.46
CA SER A 123 5.74 12.45 10.15
C SER A 123 6.82 13.17 9.35
N PHE A 124 7.89 13.58 10.04
CA PHE A 124 9.06 14.16 9.40
C PHE A 124 10.26 13.25 9.54
N PHE A 125 11.01 13.07 8.45
CA PHE A 125 12.24 12.28 8.41
C PHE A 125 13.43 13.11 7.92
N PRO A 126 14.64 12.88 8.45
CA PRO A 126 15.84 13.63 8.06
C PRO A 126 16.45 13.16 6.72
N THR A 127 16.04 11.99 6.24
CA THR A 127 16.57 11.34 5.03
C THR A 127 15.69 11.62 3.81
N SER A 128 16.31 11.66 2.63
CA SER A 128 15.61 11.83 1.36
C SER A 128 14.60 10.70 1.09
N SER A 129 13.62 10.98 0.24
CA SER A 129 12.60 10.01 -0.18
C SER A 129 13.24 8.82 -0.90
N VAL A 130 13.26 7.65 -0.26
CA VAL A 130 13.81 6.41 -0.82
C VAL A 130 12.70 5.36 -0.86
N VAL A 131 12.62 4.66 -1.98
CA VAL A 131 11.78 3.47 -2.09
C VAL A 131 12.43 2.36 -1.29
N LEU A 132 11.92 2.09 -0.09
CA LEU A 132 12.36 0.98 0.75
C LEU A 132 11.61 -0.30 0.39
N GLU A 133 12.31 -1.42 0.40
CA GLU A 133 11.75 -2.72 0.05
C GLU A 133 12.15 -3.80 1.07
N GLY A 134 11.23 -4.71 1.35
CA GLY A 134 11.51 -5.86 2.22
C GLY A 134 11.85 -5.43 3.66
N PRO A 135 12.92 -5.99 4.27
CA PRO A 135 13.32 -5.64 5.63
C PRO A 135 13.61 -4.16 5.84
N GLU A 136 14.06 -3.45 4.81
CA GLU A 136 14.36 -2.01 4.92
C GLU A 136 13.11 -1.17 5.24
N CYS A 137 11.91 -1.69 4.97
CA CYS A 137 10.66 -1.02 5.35
C CYS A 137 10.51 -0.82 6.86
N SER A 138 11.20 -1.61 7.71
CA SER A 138 11.19 -1.43 9.16
C SER A 138 12.23 -0.43 9.67
N HIS A 139 13.02 0.19 8.78
CA HIS A 139 14.07 1.15 9.18
C HIS A 139 13.53 2.27 10.09
N TYR A 140 12.30 2.72 9.84
CA TYR A 140 11.68 3.80 10.61
C TYR A 140 10.78 3.33 11.76
N GLN A 141 10.75 2.03 12.08
CA GLN A 141 9.85 1.47 13.11
C GLN A 141 9.97 2.16 14.48
N PHE A 142 11.17 2.58 14.86
CA PHE A 142 11.43 3.25 16.14
C PHE A 142 11.41 4.77 16.05
N THR A 143 10.95 5.32 14.91
CA THR A 143 10.81 6.76 14.73
C THR A 143 9.41 7.20 15.13
N TYR A 144 9.27 8.45 15.56
CA TYR A 144 7.96 9.01 15.84
C TYR A 144 7.16 9.19 14.53
N HIS A 145 6.04 8.46 14.41
CA HIS A 145 5.16 8.47 13.23
C HIS A 145 4.06 9.55 13.26
N GLY A 146 4.08 10.42 14.27
CA GLY A 146 3.07 11.47 14.41
C GLY A 146 1.80 11.04 15.15
N PRO A 147 0.90 12.01 15.39
CA PRO A 147 -0.44 11.77 15.92
C PRO A 147 -1.38 11.25 14.83
N HIS A 148 -2.55 10.75 15.25
CA HIS A 148 -3.65 10.53 14.30
C HIS A 148 -4.14 11.87 13.73
N MET A 149 -4.31 11.91 12.41
CA MET A 149 -4.91 13.05 11.72
C MET A 149 -6.43 13.04 11.73
N ASN A 150 -7.02 11.85 11.88
CA ASN A 150 -8.45 11.63 11.90
C ASN A 150 -8.79 10.36 12.70
N GLN A 151 -10.09 10.06 12.82
CA GLN A 151 -10.61 8.87 13.52
C GLN A 151 -11.26 7.85 12.57
N SER A 152 -10.80 7.79 11.32
CA SER A 152 -11.32 6.86 10.29
C SER A 152 -11.24 5.41 10.75
N HIS A 153 -10.14 5.02 11.42
CA HIS A 153 -9.95 3.69 11.98
C HIS A 153 -11.02 3.33 13.02
N LEU A 154 -11.46 4.28 13.86
CA LEU A 154 -12.56 4.05 14.82
C LEU A 154 -13.90 3.95 14.10
N ALA A 155 -14.13 4.77 13.08
CA ALA A 155 -15.34 4.70 12.26
C ALA A 155 -15.46 3.34 11.54
N GLU A 156 -14.34 2.75 11.11
CA GLU A 156 -14.31 1.38 10.57
C GLU A 156 -14.78 0.33 11.57
N LEU A 157 -14.40 0.46 12.85
CA LEU A 157 -14.85 -0.47 13.90
C LEU A 157 -16.36 -0.38 14.12
N VAL A 158 -16.94 0.83 14.08
CA VAL A 158 -18.38 1.06 14.25
C VAL A 158 -19.19 0.37 13.15
N ILE A 159 -18.71 0.38 11.91
CA ILE A 159 -19.37 -0.31 10.79
C ILE A 159 -19.06 -1.83 10.77
N GLY A 160 -18.43 -2.36 11.83
CA GLY A 160 -18.14 -3.78 12.00
C GLY A 160 -17.02 -4.29 11.11
N ARG A 161 -16.18 -3.41 10.59
CA ARG A 161 -15.05 -3.80 9.76
C ARG A 161 -13.88 -4.24 10.62
N ARG A 162 -13.30 -5.39 10.26
CA ARG A 162 -12.10 -5.92 10.91
C ARG A 162 -10.89 -5.74 9.99
N LEU A 163 -9.77 -5.38 10.60
CA LEU A 163 -8.47 -5.44 9.94
C LEU A 163 -8.11 -6.90 9.65
N THR A 164 -7.50 -7.15 8.50
CA THR A 164 -7.10 -8.51 8.08
C THR A 164 -5.88 -9.05 8.83
N ASN A 165 -5.19 -8.18 9.55
CA ASN A 165 -4.04 -8.47 10.39
C ASN A 165 -4.35 -8.17 11.87
N SER A 166 -5.55 -8.52 12.36
CA SER A 166 -5.89 -8.26 13.77
C SER A 166 -4.98 -9.08 14.69
N PRO A 167 -4.40 -8.47 15.75
CA PRO A 167 -3.58 -9.20 16.72
C PRO A 167 -4.39 -10.19 17.57
N LEU A 168 -5.72 -10.16 17.47
CA LEU A 168 -6.65 -11.03 18.17
C LEU A 168 -7.13 -12.22 17.32
N ASP A 169 -6.73 -12.30 16.06
CA ASP A 169 -7.08 -13.43 15.20
C ASP A 169 -6.09 -14.59 15.45
N ASP A 170 -6.59 -15.71 16.00
CA ASP A 170 -5.82 -16.92 16.39
C ASP A 170 -5.04 -17.61 15.25
N ILE A 171 -5.24 -17.18 14.00
CA ILE A 171 -4.56 -17.76 12.83
C ILE A 171 -3.23 -17.04 12.63
N SER A 172 -2.30 -17.41 13.52
CA SER A 172 -0.86 -17.48 13.28
C SER A 172 -0.14 -16.19 12.83
N HIS A 173 0.11 -15.31 13.80
CA HIS A 173 1.42 -14.65 13.87
C HIS A 173 2.59 -15.66 13.80
N SER A 174 2.35 -16.93 14.13
CA SER A 174 3.31 -18.04 14.03
C SER A 174 3.67 -18.50 12.61
N GLU A 175 2.92 -18.09 11.57
CA GLU A 175 3.23 -18.35 10.15
C GLU A 175 3.52 -17.05 9.37
N ALA A 176 3.46 -15.89 10.05
CA ALA A 176 3.62 -14.59 9.41
C ALA A 176 5.02 -14.50 8.80
N VAL A 177 5.08 -14.44 7.47
CA VAL A 177 6.23 -13.92 6.74
C VAL A 177 6.54 -12.57 7.39
N PHE A 178 7.62 -12.49 8.17
CA PHE A 178 7.94 -11.37 9.07
C PHE A 178 7.94 -10.00 8.34
N PHE A 179 8.07 -10.02 7.01
CA PHE A 179 8.07 -8.86 6.12
C PHE A 179 6.77 -8.68 5.31
N SER A 180 5.67 -9.35 5.67
CA SER A 180 4.37 -9.17 5.04
C SER A 180 3.53 -8.13 5.80
N ALA A 181 3.44 -6.93 5.24
CA ALA A 181 2.59 -5.86 5.76
C ALA A 181 1.09 -6.22 5.81
N ALA A 182 0.66 -7.25 5.06
CA ALA A 182 -0.73 -7.71 4.99
C ALA A 182 -1.10 -8.69 6.12
N HIS A 183 -0.11 -9.37 6.71
CA HIS A 183 -0.32 -10.44 7.69
C HIS A 183 0.36 -10.16 9.04
N SER A 184 1.41 -9.34 9.07
CA SER A 184 2.05 -8.92 10.32
C SER A 184 1.48 -7.59 10.79
N PHE A 185 0.78 -7.62 11.93
CA PHE A 185 0.29 -6.41 12.60
C PHE A 185 1.45 -5.54 13.11
N ASP A 186 2.45 -6.15 13.71
CA ASP A 186 3.53 -5.42 14.41
C ASP A 186 4.67 -4.98 13.49
N SER A 187 4.76 -5.55 12.28
CA SER A 187 5.83 -5.25 11.32
C SER A 187 5.36 -4.35 10.16
N SER A 188 4.12 -3.87 10.22
CA SER A 188 3.52 -3.07 9.15
C SER A 188 3.52 -1.59 9.51
N SER A 189 4.08 -0.74 8.64
CA SER A 189 4.00 0.72 8.80
C SER A 189 2.56 1.25 8.74
N ARG A 190 1.65 0.50 8.11
CA ARG A 190 0.22 0.86 7.98
C ARG A 190 -0.53 0.82 9.30
N THR A 191 -0.19 -0.12 10.14
CA THR A 191 -0.72 -0.25 11.51
C THR A 191 0.12 0.52 12.51
N TRP A 192 1.00 1.41 12.04
CA TRP A 192 2.03 2.06 12.85
C TRP A 192 2.80 1.06 13.72
N PHE A 193 3.14 -0.10 13.15
CA PHE A 193 3.85 -1.18 13.83
C PHE A 193 3.11 -1.66 15.10
N GLY A 194 1.79 -1.69 15.03
CA GLY A 194 0.90 -2.09 16.12
C GLY A 194 0.66 -1.00 17.17
N HIS A 195 1.20 0.21 16.97
CA HIS A 195 1.01 1.32 17.89
C HIS A 195 -0.22 2.17 17.54
N THR A 196 -0.97 2.58 18.55
CA THR A 196 -2.02 3.59 18.43
C THR A 196 -1.54 4.87 19.10
N PRO A 197 -1.22 5.94 18.35
CA PRO A 197 -0.85 7.24 18.92
C PRO A 197 -1.83 7.75 19.97
N VAL A 198 -1.29 8.27 21.07
CA VAL A 198 -2.08 8.87 22.18
C VAL A 198 -2.90 10.08 21.70
N HIS A 199 -2.33 10.86 20.79
CA HIS A 199 -2.91 12.12 20.35
C HIS A 199 -3.60 11.94 19.00
N THR A 200 -4.82 12.48 18.90
CA THR A 200 -5.46 12.82 17.64
C THR A 200 -5.47 14.33 17.55
N ILE A 201 -5.03 14.90 16.42
CA ILE A 201 -5.04 16.36 16.28
C ILE A 201 -6.45 16.90 16.15
N LYS A 202 -6.59 18.20 16.38
CA LYS A 202 -7.86 18.90 16.16
C LYS A 202 -8.24 18.91 14.67
N PRO A 203 -9.52 18.77 14.31
CA PRO A 203 -9.97 18.75 12.92
C PRO A 203 -9.54 19.98 12.12
N GLU A 204 -9.49 21.16 12.75
CA GLU A 204 -9.08 22.40 12.09
C GLU A 204 -7.62 22.33 11.62
N LEU A 205 -6.73 21.75 12.45
CA LEU A 205 -5.33 21.55 12.07
C LEU A 205 -5.22 20.49 10.96
N ALA A 206 -6.01 19.42 11.02
CA ALA A 206 -6.05 18.41 9.97
C ALA A 206 -6.47 19.02 8.62
N GLY A 207 -7.48 19.90 8.64
CA GLY A 207 -7.92 20.64 7.46
C GLY A 207 -6.81 21.53 6.88
N ARG A 208 -6.07 22.27 7.72
CA ARG A 208 -4.92 23.08 7.26
C ARG A 208 -3.80 22.25 6.67
N ILE A 209 -3.52 21.07 7.24
CA ILE A 209 -2.53 20.15 6.70
C ILE A 209 -3.00 19.63 5.34
N ALA A 210 -4.27 19.24 5.20
CA ALA A 210 -4.85 18.79 3.94
C ALA A 210 -4.77 19.88 2.85
N GLU A 211 -5.15 21.13 3.17
CA GLU A 211 -5.03 22.28 2.27
C GLU A 211 -3.58 22.53 1.84
N LEU A 212 -2.62 22.38 2.76
CA LEU A 212 -1.20 22.54 2.46
C LEU A 212 -0.72 21.47 1.48
N VAL A 213 -1.01 20.20 1.74
CA VAL A 213 -0.49 19.09 0.93
C VAL A 213 -1.20 18.96 -0.42
N SER A 214 -2.45 19.41 -0.53
CA SER A 214 -3.15 19.50 -1.81
C SER A 214 -2.45 20.45 -2.78
N ALA A 215 -1.85 21.54 -2.27
CA ALA A 215 -1.04 22.43 -3.11
C ALA A 215 0.20 21.73 -3.71
N PHE A 216 0.64 20.61 -3.13
CA PHE A 216 1.73 19.79 -3.65
C PHE A 216 1.24 18.59 -4.49
N GLY A 217 -0.04 18.52 -4.83
CA GLY A 217 -0.63 17.44 -5.61
C GLY A 217 -0.99 16.19 -4.79
N VAL A 218 -1.13 16.31 -3.48
CA VAL A 218 -1.69 15.25 -2.61
C VAL A 218 -3.16 15.56 -2.34
N ASP A 219 -4.02 15.13 -3.24
CA ASP A 219 -5.45 15.45 -3.27
C ASP A 219 -6.33 14.24 -3.66
N ASP A 220 -7.64 14.47 -3.82
CA ASP A 220 -8.60 13.44 -4.23
C ASP A 220 -8.33 12.92 -5.65
N GLU A 221 -7.82 13.77 -6.56
CA GLU A 221 -7.46 13.33 -7.91
C GLU A 221 -6.32 12.30 -7.88
N LEU A 222 -5.30 12.53 -7.05
CA LEU A 222 -4.26 11.55 -6.77
C LEU A 222 -4.84 10.27 -6.14
N ALA A 223 -5.69 10.40 -5.14
CA ALA A 223 -6.29 9.26 -4.43
C ALA A 223 -7.13 8.38 -5.35
N GLU A 224 -7.91 8.98 -6.25
CA GLU A 224 -8.69 8.27 -7.28
C GLU A 224 -7.78 7.55 -8.28
N TYR A 225 -6.71 8.19 -8.74
CA TYR A 225 -5.74 7.56 -9.63
C TYR A 225 -5.01 6.38 -8.96
N VAL A 226 -4.62 6.53 -7.69
CA VAL A 226 -4.00 5.46 -6.90
C VAL A 226 -4.95 4.28 -6.74
N GLU A 227 -6.24 4.52 -6.46
CA GLU A 227 -7.26 3.47 -6.37
C GLU A 227 -7.39 2.69 -7.69
N TRP A 228 -7.54 3.42 -8.80
CA TRP A 228 -7.60 2.81 -10.13
C TRP A 228 -6.34 2.01 -10.46
N LYS A 229 -5.14 2.58 -10.20
CA LYS A 229 -3.86 1.94 -10.52
C LYS A 229 -3.61 0.71 -9.66
N ALA A 230 -4.03 0.72 -8.41
CA ALA A 230 -3.97 -0.44 -7.52
C ALA A 230 -4.78 -1.61 -8.08
N HIS A 231 -6.01 -1.38 -8.55
CA HIS A 231 -6.81 -2.42 -9.19
C HIS A 231 -6.16 -2.94 -10.49
N ALA A 232 -5.62 -2.05 -11.31
CA ALA A 232 -4.93 -2.45 -12.53
C ALA A 232 -3.67 -3.31 -12.24
N VAL A 233 -2.88 -2.94 -11.22
CA VAL A 233 -1.71 -3.71 -10.80
C VAL A 233 -2.11 -5.06 -10.21
N GLU A 234 -3.15 -5.13 -9.38
CA GLU A 234 -3.68 -6.39 -8.83
C GLU A 234 -4.06 -7.36 -9.96
N GLU A 235 -4.76 -6.87 -10.98
CA GLU A 235 -5.18 -7.66 -12.13
C GLU A 235 -4.00 -8.15 -12.97
N LEU A 236 -3.04 -7.28 -13.28
CA LEU A 236 -1.83 -7.62 -14.02
C LEU A 236 -0.99 -8.68 -13.29
N GLU A 237 -0.80 -8.53 -11.98
CA GLU A 237 -0.06 -9.48 -11.15
C GLU A 237 -0.77 -10.83 -11.07
N ARG A 238 -2.10 -10.81 -10.95
CA ARG A 238 -2.93 -12.01 -10.95
C ARG A 238 -2.84 -12.75 -12.29
N GLU A 239 -2.94 -12.04 -13.40
CA GLU A 239 -2.83 -12.62 -14.73
C GLU A 239 -1.45 -13.24 -14.96
N ALA A 240 -0.39 -12.50 -14.65
CA ALA A 240 0.99 -13.00 -14.76
C ALA A 240 1.20 -14.26 -13.93
N TRP A 241 0.69 -14.29 -12.69
CA TRP A 241 0.75 -15.47 -11.84
C TRP A 241 -0.03 -16.65 -12.42
N MET A 242 -1.23 -16.42 -12.95
CA MET A 242 -2.03 -17.46 -13.62
C MET A 242 -1.30 -18.03 -14.84
N GLN A 243 -0.69 -17.18 -15.66
CA GLN A 243 0.08 -17.61 -16.82
C GLN A 243 1.29 -18.46 -16.40
N ILE A 244 2.08 -18.02 -15.41
CA ILE A 244 3.22 -18.77 -14.88
C ILE A 244 2.75 -20.12 -14.32
N SER A 245 1.70 -20.12 -13.49
CA SER A 245 1.19 -21.35 -12.87
C SER A 245 0.68 -22.35 -13.90
N SER A 246 0.03 -21.89 -14.98
CA SER A 246 -0.43 -22.75 -16.08
C SER A 246 0.71 -23.40 -16.87
N ARG A 247 1.86 -22.71 -16.98
CA ARG A 247 3.07 -23.23 -17.64
C ARG A 247 3.80 -24.25 -16.77
N VAL A 248 3.85 -24.01 -15.45
CA VAL A 248 4.56 -24.87 -14.49
C VAL A 248 3.73 -26.11 -14.14
N LEU A 249 2.40 -25.99 -14.07
CA LEU A 249 1.47 -27.06 -13.75
C LEU A 249 0.38 -27.19 -14.82
N PRO A 250 0.71 -27.72 -16.02
CA PRO A 250 -0.27 -27.94 -17.08
C PRO A 250 -1.29 -29.00 -16.65
N GLY A 251 -2.39 -28.58 -16.02
CA GLY A 251 -3.46 -29.48 -15.55
C GLY A 251 -4.36 -28.93 -14.43
N LEU A 252 -3.97 -27.86 -13.73
CA LEU A 252 -4.79 -27.27 -12.66
C LEU A 252 -5.98 -26.44 -13.15
N SER A 253 -6.06 -26.11 -14.45
CA SER A 253 -7.15 -25.33 -15.04
C SER A 253 -8.45 -26.13 -15.31
N LYS A 254 -8.51 -27.41 -14.92
CA LYS A 254 -9.66 -28.31 -15.16
C LYS A 254 -10.47 -28.70 -13.92
N ARG A 255 -10.45 -27.94 -12.82
CA ARG A 255 -11.33 -28.17 -11.66
C ARG A 255 -12.06 -26.93 -11.20
#